data_AF-A0A9D5T732-F1
#
_entry.id   AF-A0A9D5T732-F1
#
_cell.length_a   1.000
_cell.length_b   1.000
_cell.length_c   1.000
_cell.angle_alpha   90.00
_cell.angle_beta   90.00
_cell.angle_gamma   90.00
#
_symmetry.space_group_name_H-M   'P 1'
#
loop_
_entity.id
_entity.type
_entity.pdbx_description
1 polymer ?
#
loop_
_entity_poly.entity_id
_entity_poly.type
_entity_poly.pdbx_seq_one_letter_code
_entity_poly.pdbx_strand_id
1 'polypeptide(L)'
;MIFEHSTNYKHLTGDSIALALKHGIKLQHIDYIQIHPTTLYTEKDGREFLISESVRGEGAILLNSKGERFVNELLPRDVVANAIFSEMKKEGSKHVWLSFAPIPEEEIKTHFPNIYKRCL
;
A
#
# COMPACT_ATOMS: atom_id res chain seq x y z
N MET A 1 3.54 -5.12 16.99
CA MET A 1 2.40 -4.87 16.09
C MET A 1 1.98 -6.21 15.50
N ILE A 2 0.71 -6.36 15.10
CA ILE A 2 0.17 -7.64 14.58
C ILE A 2 0.74 -7.94 13.17
N PHE A 3 1.09 -6.91 12.39
CA PHE A 3 1.74 -7.01 11.08
C PHE A 3 3.16 -6.42 11.14
N GLU A 4 4.09 -7.02 10.40
CA GLU A 4 5.47 -6.54 10.26
C GLU A 4 5.51 -5.17 9.56
N HIS A 5 4.74 -5.02 8.49
CA HIS A 5 4.54 -3.78 7.74
C HIS A 5 3.15 -3.20 8.01
N SER A 6 3.07 -1.92 8.41
CA SER A 6 1.79 -1.27 8.69
C SER A 6 1.82 0.25 8.53
N THR A 7 0.71 0.81 8.07
CA THR A 7 0.45 2.26 8.05
C THR A 7 -0.06 2.80 9.39
N ASN A 8 -0.34 1.93 10.35
CA ASN A 8 -0.89 2.27 11.67
C ASN A 8 0.16 2.90 12.59
N TYR A 9 -0.32 3.65 13.58
CA TYR A 9 0.52 4.09 14.69
C TYR A 9 0.89 2.91 15.59
N LYS A 10 2.11 2.95 16.17
CA LYS A 10 2.63 1.86 17.02
C LYS A 10 1.76 1.51 18.23
N HIS A 11 0.94 2.45 18.72
CA HIS A 11 0.03 2.24 19.85
C HIS A 11 -1.29 1.55 19.46
N LEU A 12 -1.56 1.31 18.17
CA LEU A 12 -2.74 0.57 17.71
C LEU A 12 -2.43 -0.94 17.70
N THR A 13 -2.46 -1.56 18.88
CA THR A 13 -2.02 -2.95 19.12
C THR A 13 -3.14 -3.99 19.14
N GLY A 14 -4.41 -3.55 19.17
CA GLY A 14 -5.56 -4.46 19.18
C GLY A 14 -6.00 -4.94 20.59
N ASP A 15 -5.60 -4.23 21.64
CA ASP A 15 -5.83 -4.65 23.03
C ASP A 15 -7.31 -4.91 23.36
N SER A 16 -8.21 -4.08 22.87
CA SER A 16 -9.66 -4.24 23.09
C SER A 16 -10.22 -5.48 22.39
N ILE A 17 -9.70 -5.83 21.22
CA ILE A 17 -10.07 -7.06 20.47
C ILE A 17 -9.63 -8.28 21.28
N ALA A 18 -8.40 -8.26 21.80
CA ALA A 18 -7.88 -9.33 22.65
C ALA A 18 -8.69 -9.49 23.95
N LEU A 19 -9.11 -8.38 24.57
CA LEU A 19 -9.96 -8.40 25.77
C LEU A 19 -11.34 -9.00 25.48
N ALA A 20 -11.96 -8.62 24.36
CA ALA A 20 -13.25 -9.17 23.94
C ALA A 20 -13.17 -10.70 23.75
N LEU A 21 -12.14 -11.19 23.07
CA LEU A 21 -11.87 -12.63 22.91
C LEU A 21 -11.69 -13.32 24.27
N LYS A 22 -10.92 -12.71 25.19
CA LYS A 22 -10.69 -13.25 26.54
C LYS A 22 -11.97 -13.43 27.35
N HIS A 23 -12.96 -12.56 27.15
CA HIS A 23 -14.25 -12.61 27.82
C HIS A 23 -15.35 -13.35 27.04
N GLY A 24 -14.99 -14.04 25.95
CA GLY A 24 -15.95 -14.80 25.14
C GLY A 24 -16.97 -13.91 24.39
N ILE A 25 -16.67 -12.62 24.22
CA ILE A 25 -17.49 -11.69 23.45
C ILE A 25 -17.32 -12.05 21.97
N LYS A 26 -18.44 -12.29 21.28
CA LYS A 26 -18.41 -12.60 19.84
C LYS A 26 -17.93 -11.38 19.05
N LEU A 27 -17.01 -11.64 18.13
CA LEU A 27 -16.51 -10.67 17.16
C LEU A 27 -16.94 -11.09 15.75
N GLN A 28 -16.96 -10.14 14.82
CA GLN A 28 -17.37 -10.36 13.44
C GLN A 28 -16.28 -9.84 12.50
N HIS A 29 -15.95 -10.62 11.46
CA HIS A 29 -15.03 -10.25 10.37
C HIS A 29 -13.65 -9.74 10.83
N ILE A 30 -13.08 -10.32 11.89
CA ILE A 30 -11.75 -9.94 12.40
C ILE A 30 -10.62 -10.29 11.42
N ASP A 31 -10.91 -11.16 10.46
CA ASP A 31 -10.05 -11.61 9.36
C ASP A 31 -10.11 -10.68 8.14
N TYR A 32 -11.06 -9.74 8.09
CA TYR A 32 -11.19 -8.76 7.00
C TYR A 32 -10.20 -7.60 7.20
N ILE A 33 -8.94 -7.85 6.87
CA ILE A 33 -7.87 -6.86 6.98
C ILE A 33 -7.65 -6.18 5.62
N GLN A 34 -7.73 -4.85 5.59
CA GLN A 34 -7.37 -4.07 4.40
C GLN A 34 -5.86 -3.90 4.31
N ILE A 35 -5.26 -4.43 3.24
CA ILE A 35 -3.89 -4.12 2.85
C ILE A 35 -3.94 -3.00 1.82
N HIS A 36 -3.28 -1.88 2.12
CA HIS A 36 -3.18 -0.78 1.17
C HIS A 36 -2.17 -1.17 0.07
N PRO A 37 -2.53 -1.09 -1.23
CA PRO A 37 -1.68 -1.60 -2.30
C PRO A 37 -0.40 -0.77 -2.52
N THR A 38 -0.41 0.52 -2.16
CA THR A 38 0.69 1.44 -2.42
C THR A 38 1.19 2.11 -1.13
N THR A 39 2.26 1.55 -0.55
CA THR A 39 3.10 2.21 0.45
C THR A 39 4.51 2.37 -0.11
N LEU A 40 5.22 3.40 0.34
CA LEU A 40 6.61 3.59 -0.06
C LEU A 40 7.47 2.53 0.63
N TYR A 41 8.06 1.63 -0.17
CA TYR A 41 9.02 0.68 0.33
C TYR A 41 10.24 1.39 0.92
N THR A 42 10.58 1.07 2.17
CA THR A 42 11.77 1.58 2.86
C THR A 42 12.32 0.53 3.81
N GLU A 43 13.64 0.44 3.90
CA GLU A 43 14.32 -0.43 4.87
C GLU A 43 14.43 0.23 6.27
N LYS A 44 13.91 1.45 6.43
CA LYS A 44 13.98 2.20 7.69
C LYS A 44 12.81 1.87 8.60
N ASP A 45 13.11 1.66 9.88
CA ASP A 45 12.09 1.49 10.92
C ASP A 45 11.19 2.71 11.06
N GLY A 46 9.88 2.53 10.96
CA GLY A 46 8.92 3.61 11.13
C GLY A 46 7.56 3.34 10.51
N ARG A 47 6.71 4.36 10.52
CA ARG A 47 5.43 4.33 9.80
C ARG A 47 5.72 4.40 8.31
N GLU A 48 5.19 3.46 7.54
CA GLU A 48 5.30 3.51 6.09
C GLU A 48 4.55 4.71 5.52
N PHE A 49 5.19 5.39 4.56
CA PHE A 49 4.58 6.53 3.90
C PHE A 49 3.54 6.02 2.90
N LEU A 50 2.28 6.41 3.11
CA LEU A 50 1.17 6.05 2.23
C LEU A 50 1.26 6.87 0.94
N ILE A 51 1.24 6.20 -0.21
CA ILE A 51 1.05 6.84 -1.50
C ILE A 51 -0.42 6.70 -1.86
N SER A 52 -1.13 7.85 -1.96
CA SER A 52 -2.58 7.88 -2.16
C SER A 52 -3.01 7.12 -3.41
N GLU A 53 -4.15 6.42 -3.32
CA GLU A 53 -4.83 5.82 -4.47
C GLU A 53 -5.19 6.84 -5.56
N SER A 54 -5.40 8.10 -5.19
CA SER A 54 -5.62 9.18 -6.17
C SER A 54 -4.50 9.27 -7.21
N VAL A 55 -3.28 8.91 -6.86
CA VAL A 55 -2.14 8.88 -7.79
C VAL A 55 -2.37 7.85 -8.92
N ARG A 56 -2.95 6.69 -8.61
CA ARG A 56 -3.35 5.70 -9.63
C ARG A 56 -4.47 6.24 -10.51
N GLY A 57 -5.41 6.98 -9.92
CA GLY A 57 -6.51 7.64 -10.63
C GLY A 57 -6.04 8.69 -11.65
N GLU A 58 -4.91 9.35 -11.36
CA GLU A 58 -4.32 10.40 -12.21
C GLU A 58 -3.40 9.82 -13.30
N GLY A 59 -3.26 8.49 -13.39
CA GLY A 59 -2.56 7.83 -14.49
C GLY A 59 -1.19 7.23 -14.12
N ALA A 60 -0.84 7.16 -12.84
CA ALA A 60 0.36 6.44 -12.43
C ALA A 60 0.20 4.94 -12.67
N ILE A 61 1.27 4.30 -13.12
CA ILE A 61 1.27 2.89 -13.52
C ILE A 61 2.17 2.03 -12.64
N LEU A 62 1.74 0.79 -12.37
CA LEU A 62 2.50 -0.19 -11.61
C LEU A 62 3.35 -1.03 -12.56
N LEU A 63 4.66 -1.06 -12.31
CA LEU A 63 5.64 -1.77 -13.11
C LEU A 63 6.36 -2.84 -12.26
N ASN A 64 6.60 -4.00 -12.86
CA ASN A 64 7.38 -5.07 -12.24
C ASN A 64 8.89 -4.75 -12.25
N SER A 65 9.74 -5.67 -11.80
CA SER A 65 11.20 -5.45 -11.76
C SER A 65 11.83 -5.26 -13.15
N LYS A 66 11.14 -5.67 -14.20
CA LYS A 66 11.54 -5.52 -15.61
C LYS A 66 11.00 -4.25 -16.26
N GLY A 67 10.24 -3.43 -15.54
CA GLY A 67 9.62 -2.22 -16.09
C GLY A 67 8.34 -2.49 -16.91
N GLU A 68 7.74 -3.68 -16.78
CA GLU A 68 6.52 -4.05 -17.50
C GLU A 68 5.29 -3.78 -16.65
N ARG A 69 4.23 -3.23 -17.26
CA ARG A 69 2.94 -3.04 -16.60
C ARG A 69 2.22 -4.38 -16.45
N PHE A 70 1.80 -4.72 -15.24
CA PHE A 70 1.24 -6.05 -14.92
C PHE A 70 -0.20 -6.04 -14.39
N VAL A 71 -0.76 -4.86 -14.10
CA VAL A 71 -2.13 -4.72 -13.56
C VAL A 71 -2.76 -3.43 -14.04
N ASN A 72 -4.10 -3.39 -14.09
CA ASN A 72 -4.83 -2.14 -14.23
C ASN A 72 -5.01 -1.50 -12.84
N GLU A 73 -4.44 -0.32 -12.67
CA GLU A 73 -4.35 0.41 -11.41
C GLU A 73 -5.70 0.99 -10.97
N LEU A 74 -6.70 1.04 -11.85
CA LEU A 74 -8.05 1.50 -11.53
C LEU A 74 -8.96 0.39 -10.97
N LEU A 75 -8.46 -0.84 -10.85
CA LEU A 75 -9.18 -1.95 -10.23
C LEU A 75 -9.32 -1.76 -8.70
N PRO A 76 -10.27 -2.48 -8.06
CA PRO A 76 -10.42 -2.48 -6.61
C PRO A 76 -9.11 -2.81 -5.87
N ARG A 77 -8.95 -2.25 -4.66
CA ARG A 77 -7.71 -2.34 -3.87
C ARG A 77 -7.23 -3.76 -3.62
N ASP A 78 -8.15 -4.66 -3.30
CA ASP A 78 -7.89 -6.08 -3.05
C ASP A 78 -7.36 -6.78 -4.31
N VAL A 79 -7.92 -6.47 -5.48
CA VAL A 79 -7.45 -6.99 -6.77
C VAL A 79 -6.04 -6.49 -7.07
N VAL A 80 -5.80 -5.19 -6.90
CA VAL A 80 -4.47 -4.59 -7.14
C VAL A 80 -3.43 -5.12 -6.15
N ALA A 81 -3.76 -5.21 -4.86
CA ALA A 81 -2.87 -5.74 -3.83
C ALA A 81 -2.52 -7.20 -4.09
N ASN A 82 -3.49 -8.03 -4.50
CA ASN A 82 -3.25 -9.43 -4.86
C ASN A 82 -2.38 -9.56 -6.12
N ALA A 83 -2.56 -8.68 -7.10
CA ALA A 83 -1.71 -8.66 -8.29
C ALA A 83 -0.26 -8.29 -7.93
N ILE A 84 -0.05 -7.27 -7.10
CA ILE A 84 1.29 -6.88 -6.61
C ILE A 84 1.95 -8.06 -5.88
N PHE A 85 1.23 -8.69 -4.95
CA PHE A 85 1.75 -9.83 -4.20
C PHE A 85 2.12 -11.01 -5.09
N SER A 86 1.28 -11.32 -6.09
CA SER A 86 1.52 -12.41 -7.03
C SER A 86 2.75 -12.14 -7.91
N GLU A 87 2.91 -10.90 -8.38
CA GLU A 87 4.05 -10.51 -9.21
C GLU A 87 5.36 -10.50 -8.39
N MET A 88 5.32 -9.97 -7.16
CA MET A 88 6.46 -10.03 -6.22
C MET A 88 6.89 -11.48 -5.95
N LYS A 89 5.93 -12.38 -5.70
CA LYS A 89 6.21 -13.80 -5.48
C LYS A 89 6.80 -14.48 -6.71
N LYS A 90 6.32 -14.12 -7.90
CA LYS A 90 6.78 -14.67 -9.19
C LYS A 90 8.21 -14.26 -9.51
N GLU A 91 8.58 -13.01 -9.23
CA GLU A 91 9.92 -12.48 -9.52
C GLU A 91 10.90 -12.62 -8.33
N GLY A 92 10.40 -12.96 -7.14
CA GLY A 92 11.18 -12.94 -5.90
C GLY A 92 11.57 -11.52 -5.47
N SER A 93 10.84 -10.50 -5.93
CA SER A 93 11.11 -9.10 -5.61
C SER A 93 10.49 -8.71 -4.27
N LYS A 94 11.11 -7.74 -3.59
CA LYS A 94 10.59 -7.18 -2.32
C LYS A 94 9.59 -6.04 -2.53
N HIS A 95 9.52 -5.49 -3.73
CA HIS A 95 8.66 -4.37 -4.10
C HIS A 95 8.41 -4.35 -5.61
N VAL A 96 7.48 -3.50 -6.01
CA VAL A 96 7.21 -3.11 -7.41
C VAL A 96 7.38 -1.59 -7.53
N TRP A 97 7.41 -1.08 -8.76
CA TRP A 97 7.54 0.34 -9.02
C TRP A 97 6.19 0.99 -9.28
N LEU A 98 5.97 2.18 -8.71
CA LEU A 98 4.88 3.05 -9.11
C LEU A 98 5.47 4.20 -9.94
N SER A 99 5.21 4.18 -11.24
CA SER A 99 5.74 5.15 -12.19
C SER A 99 4.75 6.29 -12.42
N PHE A 100 5.25 7.50 -12.23
CA PHE A 100 4.54 8.75 -12.53
C PHE A 100 4.83 9.26 -13.94
N ALA A 101 5.65 8.56 -14.73
CA ALA A 101 6.06 9.00 -16.07
C ALA A 101 4.90 9.38 -17.02
N PRO A 102 3.71 8.76 -16.95
CA PRO A 102 2.56 9.17 -17.77
C PRO A 102 1.91 10.50 -17.35
N ILE A 103 2.18 11.00 -16.14
CA ILE A 103 1.55 12.19 -15.56
C ILE A 103 2.45 13.41 -15.80
N PRO A 104 1.91 14.54 -16.31
CA PRO A 104 2.67 15.78 -16.42
C PRO A 104 3.22 16.24 -15.07
N GLU A 105 4.50 16.64 -15.05
CA GLU A 105 5.20 17.00 -13.80
C GLU A 105 4.50 18.12 -13.00
N GLU A 106 3.96 19.11 -13.70
CA GLU A 106 3.24 20.23 -13.08
C GLU A 106 1.95 19.78 -12.37
N GLU A 107 1.26 18.77 -12.90
CA GLU A 107 0.09 18.16 -12.25
C GLU A 107 0.50 17.42 -10.98
N ILE A 108 1.62 16.67 -11.01
CA ILE A 108 2.14 15.97 -9.83
C ILE A 108 2.50 16.97 -8.72
N LYS A 109 3.21 18.06 -9.07
CA LYS A 109 3.61 19.11 -8.11
C LYS A 109 2.41 19.81 -7.49
N THR A 110 1.36 20.01 -8.27
CA THR A 110 0.16 20.75 -7.84
C THR A 110 -0.78 19.86 -7.03
N HIS A 111 -1.11 18.67 -7.51
CA HIS A 111 -2.08 17.76 -6.88
C HIS A 111 -1.47 16.96 -5.72
N PHE A 112 -0.17 16.63 -5.81
CA PHE A 112 0.51 15.75 -4.85
C PHE A 112 1.82 16.33 -4.29
N PRO A 113 1.84 17.58 -3.77
CA PRO A 113 3.08 18.23 -3.35
C PRO A 113 3.85 17.47 -2.25
N ASN A 114 3.14 16.78 -1.35
CA ASN A 114 3.76 15.99 -0.28
C ASN A 114 4.39 14.70 -0.81
N ILE A 115 3.78 14.06 -1.81
CA ILE A 115 4.32 12.84 -2.44
C ILE A 115 5.52 13.24 -3.30
N TYR A 116 5.40 14.31 -4.08
CA TYR A 116 6.49 14.88 -4.86
C TYR A 116 7.71 15.14 -3.96
N LYS A 117 7.58 15.96 -2.90
CA LYS A 117 8.69 16.28 -1.98
C LYS A 117 9.33 15.08 -1.27
N ARG A 118 8.60 13.97 -1.15
CA ARG A 118 9.03 12.79 -0.37
C ARG A 118 9.61 11.68 -1.25
N CYS A 119 9.20 11.61 -2.51
CA CYS A 119 9.45 10.47 -3.40
C CYS A 119 10.14 10.85 -4.72
N LEU A 120 10.09 12.12 -5.14
CA LEU A 120 10.69 12.64 -6.38
C LEU A 120 11.72 13.74 -6.06
#